data_AF-G8SK57-F1
#
_entry.id   AF-G8SK57-F1
#
_cell.length_a   1.000
_cell.length_b   1.000
_cell.length_c   1.000
_cell.angle_alpha   90.00
_cell.angle_beta   90.00
_cell.angle_gamma   90.00
#
_symmetry.space_group_name_H-M   'P 1'
#
loop_
_entity.id
_entity.type
_entity.pdbx_description
1 polymer ?
#
loop_
_entity_poly.entity_id
_entity_poly.type
_entity_poly.pdbx_seq_one_letter_code
_entity_poly.pdbx_strand_id
1 'polypeptide(L)'
;MPWLPSWRSGSGFRRSPGVPEHVVNLRRSANWLAAALRETGFPSVQVWDTEDGPAVYAAWCAEPDAPTVLIYSHHDVRAAKDEEWDETAPFDPKIRDGYLYGRGASDAKGQALAHVWGLRAHLAATGRAHPAVNVKVLVEGEEETGSAHLRQLLQDNRDRVGADLIVFSDTLLWRADHPAVCVSMRGTMLAKLEILGPLQDVYSGAVSGPAPNPVLEMSRLLAQLHDDKGRITVPGFYDSVVEPSQRFRGELAALPYSDADRLERSRTRSVGGEAGYMVLERPP
;
A
#
# COMPACT_ATOMS: atom_id res chain seq x y z
N MET A 1 18.34 13.70 14.71
CA MET A 1 18.11 12.31 14.24
C MET A 1 18.79 12.16 12.88
N PRO A 2 19.70 11.19 12.68
CA PRO A 2 20.48 11.00 11.43
C PRO A 2 19.66 10.52 10.20
N TRP A 3 18.35 10.77 10.19
CA TRP A 3 17.34 10.14 9.31
C TRP A 3 16.86 11.01 8.15
N LEU A 4 17.21 12.30 8.15
CA LEU A 4 16.60 13.31 7.27
C LEU A 4 16.83 13.12 5.76
N PRO A 5 18.01 12.67 5.26
CA PRO A 5 18.24 12.60 3.82
C PRO A 5 17.46 11.49 3.10
N SER A 6 17.23 10.35 3.75
CA SER A 6 16.52 9.19 3.17
C SER A 6 14.99 9.33 3.23
N TRP A 7 14.49 10.27 4.05
CA TRP A 7 13.04 10.46 4.21
C TRP A 7 12.39 11.10 2.97
N ARG A 8 13.15 11.84 2.15
CA ARG A 8 12.71 12.62 0.97
C ARG A 8 12.35 11.82 -0.29
N SER A 9 12.15 10.51 -0.22
CA SER A 9 11.91 9.65 -1.39
C SER A 9 10.46 9.67 -1.90
N GLY A 10 9.91 10.86 -2.15
CA GLY A 10 8.58 11.01 -2.73
C GLY A 10 8.51 10.51 -4.18
N SER A 11 7.48 9.74 -4.50
CA SER A 11 7.03 9.41 -5.86
C SER A 11 5.92 10.39 -6.27
N GLY A 12 6.06 11.01 -7.44
CA GLY A 12 5.06 11.97 -7.96
C GLY A 12 3.70 11.31 -8.21
N PHE A 13 2.60 12.01 -7.88
CA PHE A 13 1.21 11.54 -8.10
C PHE A 13 0.83 11.38 -9.59
N ARG A 14 1.59 12.00 -10.49
CA ARG A 14 1.54 11.65 -11.91
C ARG A 14 2.74 10.79 -12.21
N ARG A 15 2.57 9.80 -13.09
CA ARG A 15 3.66 9.29 -13.93
C ARG A 15 4.50 10.47 -14.43
N SER A 16 5.54 10.80 -13.70
CA SER A 16 6.69 11.52 -14.21
C SER A 16 7.88 10.62 -13.94
N PRO A 17 7.99 9.50 -14.70
CA PRO A 17 9.32 8.98 -15.00
C PRO A 17 10.18 10.19 -15.40
N GLY A 18 11.29 10.41 -14.69
CA GLY A 18 12.26 11.44 -15.09
C GLY A 18 12.20 12.79 -14.37
N VAL A 19 11.62 12.93 -13.18
CA VAL A 19 12.10 13.99 -12.27
C VAL A 19 13.37 13.47 -11.59
N PRO A 20 14.58 13.95 -11.96
CA PRO A 20 15.83 13.31 -11.55
C PRO A 20 16.00 13.25 -10.03
N GLU A 21 15.42 14.22 -9.32
CA GLU A 21 15.46 14.29 -7.86
C GLU A 21 14.75 13.11 -7.18
N HIS A 22 13.63 12.62 -7.73
CA HIS A 22 12.90 11.48 -7.16
C HIS A 22 13.70 10.18 -7.27
N VAL A 23 14.30 9.92 -8.44
CA VAL A 23 15.16 8.75 -8.67
C VAL A 23 16.36 8.76 -7.72
N VAL A 24 17.00 9.93 -7.55
CA VAL A 24 18.12 10.09 -6.61
C VAL A 24 17.67 9.85 -5.17
N ASN A 25 16.49 10.33 -4.77
CA ASN A 25 16.01 10.14 -3.40
C ASN A 25 15.56 8.70 -3.12
N LEU A 26 14.93 8.01 -4.09
CA LEU A 26 14.63 6.58 -4.00
C LEU A 26 15.91 5.75 -3.82
N ARG A 27 16.94 6.05 -4.62
CA ARG A 27 18.26 5.42 -4.48
C ARG A 27 18.90 5.69 -3.12
N ARG A 28 18.83 6.92 -2.61
CA ARG A 28 19.31 7.28 -1.28
C ARG A 28 18.56 6.52 -0.18
N SER A 29 17.24 6.38 -0.31
CA SER A 29 16.40 5.60 0.61
C SER A 29 16.82 4.13 0.63
N ALA A 30 16.93 3.50 -0.54
CA ALA A 30 17.36 2.10 -0.66
C ALA A 30 18.77 1.87 -0.08
N ASN A 31 19.74 2.74 -0.40
CA ASN A 31 21.10 2.64 0.12
C ASN A 31 21.16 2.82 1.64
N TRP A 32 20.37 3.75 2.18
CA TRP A 32 20.27 3.97 3.62
C TRP A 32 19.67 2.75 4.32
N LEU A 33 18.60 2.16 3.77
CA LEU A 33 17.97 0.96 4.33
C LEU A 33 18.92 -0.24 4.26
N ALA A 34 19.65 -0.41 3.16
CA ALA A 34 20.67 -1.43 3.02
C ALA A 34 21.78 -1.27 4.08
N ALA A 35 22.21 -0.04 4.38
CA ALA A 35 23.16 0.22 5.45
C ALA A 35 22.59 -0.15 6.83
N ALA A 36 21.35 0.25 7.12
CA ALA A 36 20.68 -0.09 8.38
C ALA A 36 20.52 -1.61 8.60
N LEU A 37 20.22 -2.37 7.54
CA LEU A 37 20.15 -3.83 7.58
C LEU A 37 21.53 -4.45 7.84
N ARG A 38 22.60 -3.94 7.21
CA ARG A 38 23.97 -4.39 7.49
C ARG A 38 24.39 -4.09 8.92
N GLU A 39 24.10 -2.89 9.43
CA GLU A 39 24.36 -2.51 10.82
C GLU A 39 23.58 -3.36 11.83
N THR A 40 22.42 -3.88 11.44
CA THR A 40 21.63 -4.81 12.26
C THR A 40 22.25 -6.21 12.30
N GLY A 41 23.16 -6.55 11.39
CA GLY A 41 23.89 -7.81 11.36
C GLY A 41 23.48 -8.78 10.23
N PHE A 42 22.65 -8.34 9.27
CA PHE A 42 22.29 -9.19 8.15
C PHE A 42 23.53 -9.57 7.32
N PRO A 43 23.84 -10.88 7.15
CA PRO A 43 25.05 -11.33 6.44
C PRO A 43 24.97 -11.10 4.93
N SER A 44 23.77 -11.02 4.36
CA SER A 44 23.54 -10.74 2.94
C SER A 44 22.58 -9.58 2.79
N VAL A 45 23.03 -8.49 2.17
CA VAL A 45 22.22 -7.30 1.87
C VAL A 45 22.56 -6.76 0.50
N GLN A 46 21.55 -6.64 -0.36
CA GLN A 46 21.68 -6.21 -1.74
C GLN A 46 20.61 -5.17 -2.07
N VAL A 47 20.98 -4.24 -2.96
CA VAL A 47 20.03 -3.36 -3.63
C VAL A 47 19.81 -3.97 -5.00
N TRP A 48 18.56 -4.29 -5.33
CA TRP A 48 18.16 -4.81 -6.63
C TRP A 48 17.59 -3.67 -7.46
N ASP A 49 18.15 -3.49 -8.65
CA ASP A 49 17.72 -2.45 -9.56
C ASP A 49 16.47 -2.87 -10.33
N THR A 50 15.54 -1.94 -10.45
CA THR A 50 14.43 -1.96 -11.38
C THR A 50 14.45 -0.65 -12.17
N GLU A 51 13.58 -0.53 -13.18
CA GLU A 51 13.53 0.66 -14.03
C GLU A 51 13.08 1.90 -13.27
N ASP A 52 12.10 1.77 -12.35
CA ASP A 52 11.42 2.92 -11.73
C ASP A 52 11.81 3.15 -10.25
N GLY A 53 12.25 2.13 -9.51
CA GLY A 53 12.59 2.29 -8.09
C GLY A 53 13.30 1.08 -7.47
N PRO A 54 14.57 1.20 -7.02
CA PRO A 54 15.34 0.04 -6.54
C PRO A 54 14.70 -0.61 -5.32
N ALA A 55 14.74 -1.94 -5.24
CA ALA A 55 14.34 -2.70 -4.06
C ALA A 55 15.55 -3.03 -3.18
N VAL A 56 15.33 -3.27 -1.89
CA VAL A 56 16.34 -3.75 -0.95
C VAL A 56 15.99 -5.15 -0.50
N TYR A 57 16.91 -6.09 -0.71
CA TYR A 57 16.82 -7.45 -0.23
C TYR A 57 17.87 -7.71 0.85
N ALA A 58 17.46 -8.36 1.94
CA ALA A 58 18.37 -8.88 2.94
C ALA A 58 17.96 -10.28 3.40
N ALA A 59 18.95 -11.10 3.78
CA ALA A 59 18.71 -12.44 4.28
C ALA A 59 19.65 -12.79 5.44
N TRP A 60 19.08 -13.38 6.47
CA TRP A 60 19.76 -13.99 7.61
C TRP A 60 19.21 -15.40 7.82
N CYS A 61 19.75 -16.34 7.05
CA CYS A 61 19.34 -17.75 7.08
C CYS A 61 20.42 -18.61 7.74
N ALA A 62 20.52 -18.56 9.06
CA ALA A 62 21.56 -19.25 9.84
C ALA A 62 21.09 -20.62 10.39
N GLU A 63 19.81 -20.95 10.29
CA GLU A 63 19.18 -22.10 10.95
C GLU A 63 18.55 -23.01 9.87
N PRO A 64 19.27 -24.00 9.31
CA PRO A 64 18.80 -24.76 8.14
C PRO A 64 17.43 -25.43 8.28
N ASP A 65 17.09 -25.88 9.50
CA ASP A 65 15.85 -26.59 9.80
C ASP A 65 14.74 -25.66 10.34
N ALA A 66 15.02 -24.37 10.52
CA ALA A 66 14.04 -23.40 10.98
C ALA A 66 13.21 -22.83 9.82
N PRO A 67 11.93 -22.47 10.06
CA PRO A 67 11.12 -21.84 9.03
C PRO A 67 11.73 -20.52 8.56
N THR A 68 11.48 -20.18 7.30
CA THR A 68 11.87 -18.93 6.67
C THR A 68 10.70 -17.96 6.62
N VAL A 69 10.89 -16.80 7.23
CA VAL A 69 9.94 -15.69 7.20
C VAL A 69 10.45 -14.61 6.26
N LEU A 70 9.66 -14.24 5.25
CA LEU A 70 9.91 -13.08 4.39
C LEU A 70 9.05 -11.90 4.85
N ILE A 71 9.68 -10.81 5.21
CA ILE A 71 9.02 -9.54 5.53
C ILE A 71 8.99 -8.70 4.24
N TYR A 72 7.80 -8.34 3.79
CA TYR A 72 7.58 -7.45 2.67
C TYR A 72 7.12 -6.07 3.14
N SER A 73 7.64 -5.00 2.54
CA SER A 73 7.19 -3.61 2.70
C SER A 73 7.66 -2.78 1.50
N HIS A 74 7.51 -1.46 1.55
CA HIS A 74 8.01 -0.54 0.53
C HIS A 74 8.62 0.73 1.17
N HIS A 75 9.48 1.42 0.42
CA HIS A 75 10.19 2.61 0.91
C HIS A 75 9.98 3.85 0.05
N ASP A 76 9.31 3.74 -1.10
CA ASP A 76 8.74 4.89 -1.78
C ASP A 76 7.52 5.40 -1.01
N VAL A 77 7.16 6.66 -1.23
CA VAL A 77 6.05 7.31 -0.52
C VAL A 77 5.35 8.25 -1.48
N ARG A 78 4.03 8.45 -1.35
CA ARG A 78 3.34 9.50 -2.13
C ARG A 78 4.01 10.87 -2.03
N ALA A 79 3.91 11.63 -3.10
CA ALA A 79 4.14 13.07 -3.08
C ALA A 79 3.32 13.75 -1.98
N ALA A 80 3.90 14.81 -1.41
CA ALA A 80 3.26 15.64 -0.41
C ALA A 80 3.30 17.09 -0.87
N LYS A 81 2.24 17.84 -0.56
CA LYS A 81 2.20 19.30 -0.73
C LYS A 81 2.37 19.94 0.63
N ASP A 82 3.31 20.87 0.77
CA ASP A 82 3.64 21.46 2.06
C ASP A 82 2.44 22.18 2.68
N GLU A 83 1.54 22.73 1.87
CA GLU A 83 0.34 23.45 2.34
C GLU A 83 -0.73 22.54 2.96
N GLU A 84 -0.62 21.22 2.77
CA GLU A 84 -1.52 20.22 3.35
C GLU A 84 -1.01 19.71 4.72
N TRP A 85 0.05 20.30 5.28
CA TRP A 85 0.72 19.84 6.50
C TRP A 85 0.85 20.96 7.55
N ASP A 86 0.12 20.82 8.66
CA ASP A 86 0.12 21.79 9.76
C ASP A 86 1.13 21.42 10.87
N GLU A 87 1.35 20.13 11.11
CA GLU A 87 2.16 19.66 12.23
C GLU A 87 3.66 19.74 11.93
N THR A 88 4.09 19.38 10.73
CA THR A 88 5.50 19.51 10.32
C THR A 88 5.61 19.47 8.80
N ALA A 89 6.69 20.02 8.25
CA ALA A 89 6.96 19.83 6.82
C ALA A 89 7.04 18.32 6.51
N PRO A 90 6.50 17.84 5.39
CA PRO A 90 6.28 16.42 5.12
C PRO A 90 7.55 15.57 5.25
N PHE A 91 8.70 16.13 4.88
CA PHE A 91 9.99 15.44 4.93
C PHE A 91 10.93 15.93 6.04
N ASP A 92 10.36 16.57 7.08
CA ASP A 92 11.04 16.93 8.33
C ASP A 92 10.32 16.25 9.50
N PRO A 93 10.55 14.94 9.72
CA PRO A 93 9.76 14.17 10.67
C PRO A 93 9.98 14.63 12.11
N LYS A 94 8.89 14.81 12.87
CA LYS A 94 8.91 15.28 14.26
C LYS A 94 8.02 14.43 15.16
N ILE A 95 8.47 14.22 16.39
CA ILE A 95 7.65 13.60 17.43
C ILE A 95 6.86 14.68 18.15
N ARG A 96 5.54 14.52 18.24
CA ARG A 96 4.63 15.37 19.03
C ARG A 96 3.58 14.49 19.69
N ASP A 97 3.33 14.71 20.98
CA ASP A 97 2.32 13.99 21.76
C ASP A 97 2.40 12.45 21.65
N GLY A 98 3.63 11.92 21.52
CA GLY A 98 3.88 10.49 21.36
C GLY A 98 3.73 9.94 19.93
N TYR A 99 3.37 10.77 18.95
CA TYR A 99 3.23 10.40 17.54
C TYR A 99 4.39 10.93 16.69
N LEU A 100 4.82 10.13 15.71
CA LEU A 100 5.79 10.54 14.69
C LEU A 100 5.04 11.10 13.47
N TYR A 101 5.14 12.41 13.27
CA TYR A 101 4.58 13.09 12.11
C TYR A 101 5.62 13.17 11.00
N GLY A 102 5.26 12.74 9.79
CA GLY A 102 6.10 12.83 8.59
C GLY A 102 5.59 11.92 7.47
N ARG A 103 5.77 12.33 6.20
CA ARG A 103 5.39 11.55 5.01
C ARG A 103 6.18 10.25 4.99
N GLY A 104 5.51 9.11 5.01
CA GLY A 104 6.16 7.79 5.09
C GLY A 104 6.24 7.21 6.50
N ALA A 105 5.84 7.95 7.54
CA ALA A 105 5.91 7.45 8.91
C ALA A 105 5.04 6.21 9.13
N SER A 106 3.82 6.19 8.55
CA SER A 106 2.93 5.03 8.63
C SER A 106 2.92 4.16 7.37
N ASP A 107 3.32 4.71 6.22
CA ASP A 107 3.07 4.15 4.89
C ASP A 107 4.31 4.34 4.00
N ALA A 108 5.25 3.38 3.99
CA ALA A 108 5.38 2.29 4.98
C ALA A 108 6.75 2.27 5.69
N LYS A 109 7.55 3.35 5.60
CA LYS A 109 8.91 3.37 6.17
C LYS A 109 8.95 3.05 7.66
N GLY A 110 8.05 3.60 8.47
CA GLY A 110 8.03 3.30 9.91
C GLY A 110 7.75 1.83 10.20
N GLN A 111 6.89 1.19 9.41
CA GLN A 111 6.58 -0.23 9.55
C GLN A 111 7.77 -1.10 9.12
N ALA A 112 8.42 -0.80 8.00
CA ALA A 112 9.64 -1.49 7.58
C ALA A 112 10.74 -1.42 8.66
N LEU A 113 10.92 -0.24 9.28
CA LEU A 113 11.91 -0.03 10.32
C LEU A 113 11.57 -0.70 11.65
N ALA A 114 10.28 -0.81 11.99
CA ALA A 114 9.84 -1.52 13.18
C ALA A 114 10.34 -2.98 13.18
N HIS A 115 10.36 -3.64 12.02
CA HIS A 115 10.93 -4.99 11.89
C HIS A 115 12.45 -5.02 12.08
N VAL A 116 13.17 -4.10 11.43
CA VAL A 116 14.64 -4.02 11.52
C VAL A 116 15.07 -3.76 12.97
N TRP A 117 14.47 -2.76 13.61
CA TRP A 117 14.77 -2.41 14.99
C TRP A 117 14.26 -3.43 15.99
N GLY A 118 13.09 -4.02 15.75
CA GLY A 118 12.55 -5.10 16.57
C GLY A 118 13.49 -6.30 16.60
N LEU A 119 14.02 -6.70 15.45
CA LEU A 119 15.02 -7.76 15.38
C LEU A 119 16.30 -7.38 16.14
N ARG A 120 16.82 -6.17 15.91
CA ARG A 120 18.01 -5.68 16.61
C ARG A 120 17.83 -5.71 18.14
N ALA A 121 16.69 -5.20 18.62
CA ALA A 121 16.36 -5.16 20.04
C ALA A 121 16.21 -6.58 20.62
N HIS A 122 15.57 -7.49 19.89
CA HIS A 122 15.44 -8.89 20.28
C HIS A 122 16.79 -9.59 20.43
N LEU A 123 17.68 -9.45 19.44
CA LEU A 123 19.03 -10.04 19.51
C LEU A 123 19.82 -9.50 20.70
N ALA A 124 19.78 -8.18 20.91
CA ALA A 124 20.44 -7.54 22.06
C ALA A 124 19.88 -8.01 23.42
N ALA A 125 18.56 -8.13 23.54
CA ALA A 125 17.91 -8.54 24.79
C ALA A 125 18.15 -10.02 25.13
N THR A 126 18.25 -10.88 24.11
CA THR A 126 18.43 -12.33 24.27
C THR A 126 19.89 -12.79 24.26
N GLY A 127 20.81 -11.94 23.77
CA GLY A 127 22.21 -12.30 23.53
C GLY A 127 22.41 -13.30 22.38
N ARG A 128 21.39 -13.55 21.55
CA ARG A 128 21.50 -14.47 20.41
C ARG A 128 22.39 -13.86 19.32
N ALA A 129 23.22 -14.70 18.72
CA ALA A 129 24.09 -14.29 17.61
C ALA A 129 23.32 -14.09 16.29
N HIS A 130 22.15 -14.71 16.14
CA HIS A 130 21.29 -14.66 14.96
C HIS A 130 19.81 -14.89 15.34
N PRO A 131 18.84 -14.64 14.45
CA PRO A 131 17.42 -14.87 14.73
C PRO A 131 17.10 -16.37 14.90
N ALA A 132 15.96 -16.71 15.51
CA ALA A 132 15.57 -18.11 15.80
C ALA A 132 14.91 -18.81 14.62
N VAL A 133 14.50 -18.01 13.65
CA VAL A 133 13.95 -18.40 12.36
C VAL A 133 14.83 -17.78 11.29
N ASN A 134 14.78 -18.31 10.07
CA ASN A 134 15.44 -17.66 8.95
C ASN A 134 14.64 -16.40 8.58
N VAL A 135 15.30 -15.24 8.49
CA VAL A 135 14.64 -13.97 8.19
C VAL A 135 15.11 -13.44 6.85
N LYS A 136 14.15 -13.16 5.97
CA LYS A 136 14.35 -12.43 4.72
C LYS A 136 13.57 -11.12 4.79
N VAL A 137 14.11 -10.08 4.19
CA VAL A 137 13.48 -8.77 4.08
C VAL A 137 13.52 -8.36 2.61
N LEU A 138 12.36 -7.99 2.07
CA LEU A 138 12.22 -7.38 0.76
C LEU A 138 11.46 -6.07 0.92
N VAL A 139 12.10 -4.95 0.62
CA VAL A 139 11.47 -3.63 0.64
C VAL A 139 11.58 -3.02 -0.74
N GLU A 140 10.48 -2.88 -1.45
CA GLU A 140 10.46 -2.35 -2.82
C GLU A 140 10.38 -0.81 -2.86
N GLY A 141 10.50 -0.24 -4.06
CA GLY A 141 10.51 1.20 -4.28
C GLY A 141 9.48 1.70 -5.29
N GLU A 142 8.48 0.89 -5.66
CA GLU A 142 7.49 1.22 -6.70
C GLU A 142 6.02 1.03 -6.26
N GLU A 143 5.75 0.68 -5.00
CA GLU A 143 4.41 0.31 -4.51
C GLU A 143 3.38 1.42 -4.81
N GLU A 144 3.76 2.66 -4.54
CA GLU A 144 2.85 3.81 -4.67
C GLU A 144 2.55 4.10 -6.14
N THR A 145 3.32 3.52 -7.06
CA THR A 145 3.12 3.60 -8.50
C THR A 145 2.55 2.33 -9.12
N GLY A 146 2.23 1.32 -8.28
CA GLY A 146 1.57 0.09 -8.66
C GLY A 146 2.52 -1.10 -8.87
N SER A 147 3.75 -1.05 -8.34
CA SER A 147 4.69 -2.18 -8.33
C SER A 147 4.94 -2.81 -9.71
N ALA A 148 5.10 -1.98 -10.75
CA ALA A 148 5.11 -2.42 -12.14
C ALA A 148 6.14 -3.53 -12.41
N HIS A 149 7.29 -3.47 -11.73
CA HIS A 149 8.39 -4.42 -11.93
C HIS A 149 8.49 -5.51 -10.86
N LEU A 150 7.72 -5.42 -9.76
CA LEU A 150 7.84 -6.36 -8.63
C LEU A 150 7.66 -7.81 -9.08
N ARG A 151 6.66 -8.09 -9.94
CA ARG A 151 6.42 -9.45 -10.45
C ARG A 151 7.65 -10.03 -11.13
N GLN A 152 8.29 -9.28 -12.03
CA GLN A 152 9.46 -9.74 -12.76
C GLN A 152 10.65 -9.91 -11.80
N LEU A 153 10.86 -8.94 -10.91
CA LEU A 153 11.91 -8.98 -9.90
C LEU A 153 11.83 -10.25 -9.02
N LEU A 154 10.62 -10.62 -8.61
CA LEU A 154 10.36 -11.85 -7.84
C LEU A 154 10.61 -13.12 -8.65
N GLN A 155 10.28 -13.12 -9.95
CA GLN A 155 10.54 -14.25 -10.85
C GLN A 155 12.05 -14.46 -11.04
N ASP A 156 12.80 -13.38 -11.29
CA ASP A 156 14.24 -13.41 -11.50
C ASP A 156 15.00 -13.84 -10.24
N ASN A 157 14.43 -13.59 -9.06
CA ASN A 157 15.02 -13.92 -7.76
C ASN A 157 14.25 -15.02 -7.02
N ARG A 158 13.49 -15.87 -7.73
CA ARG A 158 12.56 -16.85 -7.14
C ARG A 158 13.21 -17.72 -6.05
N ASP A 159 14.40 -18.22 -6.31
CA ASP A 159 15.14 -19.08 -5.37
C ASP A 159 15.59 -18.34 -4.10
N ARG A 160 15.70 -17.01 -4.19
CA ARG A 160 16.11 -16.15 -3.08
C ARG A 160 14.92 -15.74 -2.24
N VAL A 161 13.77 -15.45 -2.85
CA VAL A 161 12.58 -14.93 -2.14
C VAL A 161 11.66 -16.01 -1.59
N GLY A 162 11.91 -17.29 -1.86
CA GLY A 162 11.13 -18.39 -1.28
C GLY A 162 11.10 -18.36 0.26
N ALA A 163 9.93 -18.55 0.86
CA ALA A 163 9.70 -18.51 2.30
C ALA A 163 8.49 -19.37 2.69
N ASP A 164 8.45 -19.79 3.96
CA ASP A 164 7.34 -20.56 4.55
C ASP A 164 6.21 -19.64 5.02
N LEU A 165 6.55 -18.39 5.38
CA LEU A 165 5.62 -17.34 5.80
C LEU A 165 6.01 -16.01 5.16
N ILE A 166 5.03 -15.28 4.65
CA ILE A 166 5.21 -13.90 4.21
C ILE A 166 4.44 -12.99 5.16
N VAL A 167 5.14 -12.02 5.74
CA VAL A 167 4.58 -10.96 6.56
C VAL A 167 4.52 -9.69 5.73
N PHE A 168 3.31 -9.32 5.30
CA PHE A 168 3.04 -8.05 4.63
C PHE A 168 2.94 -6.93 5.67
N SER A 169 3.96 -6.08 5.71
CA SER A 169 4.06 -4.97 6.65
C SER A 169 3.73 -3.65 5.98
N ASP A 170 2.48 -3.58 5.53
CA ASP A 170 1.92 -2.45 4.78
C ASP A 170 0.39 -2.44 4.86
N THR A 171 -0.14 -2.69 6.06
CA THR A 171 -1.58 -2.73 6.29
C THR A 171 -1.98 -1.87 7.47
N LEU A 172 -3.24 -1.47 7.49
CA LEU A 172 -3.79 -0.64 8.54
C LEU A 172 -4.08 -1.47 9.79
N LEU A 173 -3.72 -0.92 10.94
CA LEU A 173 -4.19 -1.41 12.22
C LEU A 173 -5.71 -1.23 12.31
N TRP A 174 -6.43 -2.28 12.70
CA TRP A 174 -7.89 -2.20 12.87
C TRP A 174 -8.25 -1.10 13.88
N ARG A 175 -7.80 -1.26 15.13
CA ARG A 175 -7.83 -0.26 16.20
C ARG A 175 -6.65 -0.50 17.15
N ALA A 176 -6.21 0.55 17.85
CA ALA A 176 -5.11 0.43 18.82
C ALA A 176 -5.46 -0.47 20.02
N ASP A 177 -6.72 -0.44 20.46
CA ASP A 177 -7.25 -1.25 21.56
C ASP A 177 -7.72 -2.65 21.13
N HIS A 178 -7.92 -2.87 19.84
CA HIS A 178 -8.33 -4.15 19.23
C HIS A 178 -7.48 -4.41 17.97
N PRO A 179 -6.22 -4.85 18.12
CA PRO A 179 -5.38 -5.18 16.98
C PRO A 179 -5.95 -6.39 16.25
N ALA A 180 -5.95 -6.34 14.92
CA ALA A 180 -6.35 -7.46 14.06
C ALA A 180 -5.29 -7.68 12.99
N VAL A 181 -5.11 -8.95 12.59
CA VAL A 181 -4.22 -9.33 11.49
C VAL A 181 -4.99 -9.27 10.19
N CYS A 182 -4.52 -8.46 9.25
CA CYS A 182 -5.06 -8.45 7.88
C CYS A 182 -4.57 -9.71 7.15
N VAL A 183 -5.51 -10.58 6.76
CA VAL A 183 -5.19 -11.85 6.06
C VAL A 183 -5.56 -11.81 4.57
N SER A 184 -6.22 -10.75 4.12
CA SER A 184 -6.67 -10.58 2.73
C SER A 184 -6.90 -9.12 2.40
N MET A 185 -6.58 -8.72 1.19
CA MET A 185 -6.85 -7.39 0.64
C MET A 185 -7.69 -7.51 -0.63
N ARG A 186 -8.45 -6.46 -0.96
CA ARG A 186 -9.21 -6.41 -2.22
C ARG A 186 -8.24 -6.13 -3.37
N GLY A 187 -8.46 -6.80 -4.49
CA GLY A 187 -7.82 -6.42 -5.75
C GLY A 187 -8.39 -5.10 -6.27
N THR A 188 -7.64 -4.44 -7.15
CA THR A 188 -8.10 -3.25 -7.87
C THR A 188 -7.88 -3.46 -9.37
N MET A 189 -8.83 -3.02 -10.18
CA MET A 189 -8.70 -2.94 -11.63
C MET A 189 -8.96 -1.50 -12.07
N LEU A 190 -8.05 -0.94 -12.86
CA LEU A 190 -8.21 0.38 -13.44
C LEU A 190 -8.54 0.23 -14.93
N ALA A 191 -9.69 0.78 -15.35
CA ALA A 191 -10.11 0.81 -16.74
C ALA A 191 -10.27 2.27 -17.21
N LYS A 192 -9.92 2.53 -18.46
CA LYS A 192 -10.14 3.84 -19.11
C LYS A 192 -11.32 3.73 -20.06
N LEU A 193 -12.35 4.53 -19.81
CA LEU A 193 -13.49 4.69 -20.71
C LEU A 193 -13.40 6.06 -21.39
N GLU A 194 -13.43 6.05 -22.72
CA GLU A 194 -13.46 7.26 -23.53
C GLU A 194 -14.80 7.37 -24.25
N ILE A 195 -15.50 8.48 -24.04
CA ILE A 195 -16.76 8.79 -24.73
C ILE A 195 -16.52 10.03 -25.57
N LEU A 196 -16.60 9.86 -26.88
CA LEU A 196 -16.40 10.93 -27.85
C LEU A 196 -17.76 11.52 -28.23
N GLY A 197 -17.84 12.85 -28.19
CA GLY A 197 -19.02 13.62 -28.55
C GLY A 197 -18.89 14.24 -29.95
N PRO A 198 -19.22 15.53 -30.11
CA PRO A 198 -19.06 16.24 -31.37
C PRO A 198 -17.59 16.26 -31.85
N LEU A 199 -17.40 16.46 -33.17
CA LEU A 199 -16.06 16.48 -33.81
C LEU A 199 -15.11 17.59 -33.30
N GLN A 200 -15.64 18.56 -32.57
CA GLN A 200 -14.92 19.67 -31.95
C GLN A 200 -15.74 20.18 -30.76
N ASP A 201 -15.13 21.00 -29.90
CA ASP A 201 -15.87 21.68 -28.85
C ASP A 201 -16.91 22.64 -29.46
N VAL A 202 -18.14 22.58 -28.95
CA VAL A 202 -19.26 23.35 -29.49
C VAL A 202 -19.86 24.24 -28.42
N TYR A 203 -20.22 25.48 -28.79
CA TYR A 203 -20.91 26.41 -27.89
C TYR A 203 -22.24 25.81 -27.44
N SER A 204 -22.37 25.58 -26.13
CA SER A 204 -23.52 24.88 -25.55
C SER A 204 -24.85 25.55 -25.90
N GLY A 205 -24.91 26.89 -25.98
CA GLY A 205 -26.13 27.61 -26.36
C GLY A 205 -26.58 27.40 -27.81
N ALA A 206 -25.67 27.05 -28.72
CA ALA A 206 -25.98 26.84 -30.14
C ALA A 206 -26.50 25.42 -30.44
N VAL A 207 -26.14 24.45 -29.61
CA VAL A 207 -26.44 23.03 -29.85
C VAL A 207 -27.09 22.31 -28.68
N SER A 208 -27.52 23.05 -27.66
CA SER A 208 -28.23 22.52 -26.48
C SER A 208 -29.50 21.79 -26.92
N GLY A 209 -29.58 20.50 -26.63
CA GLY A 209 -30.68 19.62 -27.04
C GLY A 209 -30.28 18.65 -28.16
N PRO A 210 -30.06 19.10 -29.41
CA PRO A 210 -29.86 18.19 -30.54
C PRO A 210 -28.45 17.57 -30.61
N ALA A 211 -27.42 18.18 -30.00
CA ALA A 211 -26.09 17.58 -29.99
C ALA A 211 -25.94 16.53 -28.88
N PRO A 212 -25.34 15.36 -29.18
CA PRO A 212 -24.95 14.40 -28.16
C PRO A 212 -24.00 15.02 -27.15
N ASN A 213 -24.32 14.87 -25.86
CA ASN A 213 -23.48 15.36 -24.79
C ASN A 213 -22.73 14.18 -24.15
N PRO A 214 -21.42 14.04 -24.38
CA PRO A 214 -20.64 12.90 -23.85
C PRO A 214 -20.66 12.84 -22.32
N VAL A 215 -20.85 13.98 -21.63
CA VAL A 215 -20.98 14.01 -20.16
C VAL A 215 -22.28 13.37 -19.70
N LEU A 216 -23.38 13.58 -20.43
CA LEU A 216 -24.66 12.94 -20.11
C LEU A 216 -24.60 11.44 -20.39
N GLU A 217 -24.01 11.03 -21.52
CA GLU A 217 -23.84 9.60 -21.81
C GLU A 217 -22.92 8.91 -20.80
N MET A 218 -21.82 9.57 -20.41
CA MET A 218 -20.95 9.09 -19.32
C MET A 218 -21.74 8.91 -18.02
N SER A 219 -22.56 9.91 -17.66
CA SER A 219 -23.36 9.86 -16.44
C SER A 219 -24.35 8.69 -16.46
N ARG A 220 -25.01 8.43 -17.60
CA ARG A 220 -25.93 7.30 -17.76
C ARG A 220 -25.22 5.95 -17.69
N LEU A 221 -24.02 5.85 -18.27
CA LEU A 221 -23.24 4.61 -18.22
C LEU A 221 -22.74 4.34 -16.80
N LEU A 222 -22.19 5.35 -16.12
CA LEU A 222 -21.72 5.23 -14.74
C LEU A 222 -22.86 4.88 -13.78
N ALA A 223 -24.05 5.49 -13.97
CA ALA A 223 -25.23 5.18 -13.18
C ALA A 223 -25.73 3.75 -13.38
N GLN A 224 -25.43 3.12 -14.53
CA GLN A 224 -25.80 1.73 -14.77
C GLN A 224 -24.87 0.74 -14.07
N LEU A 225 -23.65 1.11 -13.66
CA LEU A 225 -22.68 0.17 -13.06
C LEU A 225 -23.15 -0.42 -11.72
N HIS A 226 -24.07 0.26 -11.03
CA HIS A 226 -24.69 -0.21 -9.79
C HIS A 226 -26.21 -0.09 -9.88
N ASP A 227 -26.93 -1.02 -9.25
CA ASP A 227 -28.38 -0.90 -9.10
C ASP A 227 -28.78 0.00 -7.90
N ASP A 228 -30.08 0.11 -7.62
CA ASP A 228 -30.64 0.89 -6.51
C ASP A 228 -30.26 0.36 -5.12
N LYS A 229 -29.70 -0.85 -5.05
CA LYS A 229 -29.22 -1.53 -3.85
C LYS A 229 -27.70 -1.60 -3.77
N GLY A 230 -26.99 -0.96 -4.71
CA GLY A 230 -25.52 -0.92 -4.76
C GLY A 230 -24.89 -2.21 -5.27
N ARG A 231 -25.63 -3.11 -5.91
CA ARG A 231 -25.08 -4.31 -6.55
C ARG A 231 -24.44 -3.95 -7.89
N ILE A 232 -23.29 -4.53 -8.18
CA ILE A 232 -22.59 -4.32 -9.45
C ILE A 232 -23.39 -4.99 -10.59
N THR A 233 -23.67 -4.27 -11.67
CA THR A 233 -24.54 -4.77 -12.75
C THR A 233 -23.77 -5.31 -13.96
N VAL A 234 -22.44 -5.22 -13.94
CA VAL A 234 -21.58 -5.69 -15.02
C VAL A 234 -21.84 -7.18 -15.27
N PRO A 235 -22.23 -7.59 -16.49
CA PRO A 235 -22.53 -8.99 -16.78
C PRO A 235 -21.36 -9.92 -16.44
N GLY A 236 -21.65 -11.02 -15.76
CA GLY A 236 -20.66 -12.02 -15.34
C GLY A 236 -19.78 -11.62 -14.16
N PHE A 237 -19.98 -10.43 -13.55
CA PHE A 237 -19.15 -9.96 -12.43
C PHE A 237 -19.14 -10.96 -11.26
N TYR A 238 -20.30 -11.50 -10.89
CA TYR A 238 -20.42 -12.40 -9.74
C TYR A 238 -20.09 -13.87 -10.05
N ASP A 239 -19.84 -14.23 -11.31
CA ASP A 239 -19.61 -15.63 -11.71
C ASP A 239 -18.35 -16.22 -11.07
N SER A 240 -17.38 -15.37 -10.74
CA SER A 240 -16.12 -15.75 -10.08
C SER A 240 -16.02 -15.26 -8.62
N VAL A 241 -17.07 -14.64 -8.08
CA VAL A 241 -17.08 -14.16 -6.69
C VAL A 241 -17.25 -15.36 -5.76
N VAL A 242 -16.23 -15.60 -4.95
CA VAL A 242 -16.26 -16.65 -3.92
C VAL A 242 -16.96 -16.11 -2.68
N GLU A 243 -18.05 -16.75 -2.29
CA GLU A 243 -18.78 -16.40 -1.07
C GLU A 243 -17.93 -16.67 0.19
N PRO A 244 -17.88 -15.73 1.16
CA PRO A 244 -17.10 -15.93 2.37
C PRO A 244 -17.64 -17.10 3.20
N SER A 245 -16.72 -17.89 3.75
CA SER A 245 -17.08 -19.00 4.65
C SER A 245 -17.76 -18.48 5.92
N GLN A 246 -18.63 -19.28 6.54
CA GLN A 246 -19.26 -18.91 7.82
C GLN A 246 -18.24 -18.58 8.92
N ARG A 247 -17.10 -19.29 8.94
CA ARG A 247 -15.99 -18.99 9.85
C ARG A 247 -15.49 -17.56 9.64
N PHE A 248 -15.18 -17.18 8.40
CA PHE A 248 -14.68 -15.85 8.09
C PHE A 248 -15.72 -14.76 8.41
N ARG A 249 -17.01 -15.01 8.11
CA ARG A 249 -18.10 -14.10 8.52
C ARG A 249 -18.13 -13.91 10.04
N GLY A 250 -17.95 -14.99 10.81
CA GLY A 250 -17.86 -14.94 12.27
C GLY A 250 -16.65 -14.17 12.78
N GLU A 251 -15.48 -14.37 12.16
CA GLU A 251 -14.25 -13.62 12.48
C GLU A 251 -14.42 -12.11 12.22
N LEU A 252 -15.06 -11.73 11.10
CA LEU A 252 -15.39 -10.33 10.80
C LEU A 252 -16.41 -9.74 11.79
N ALA A 253 -17.45 -10.50 12.14
CA ALA A 253 -18.48 -10.06 13.09
C ALA A 253 -17.95 -9.87 14.52
N ALA A 254 -16.85 -10.53 14.87
CA ALA A 254 -16.19 -10.37 16.16
C ALA A 254 -15.39 -9.06 16.27
N LEU A 255 -15.12 -8.37 15.15
CA LEU A 255 -14.43 -7.09 15.18
C LEU A 255 -15.37 -6.00 15.71
N PRO A 256 -14.92 -5.16 16.66
CA PRO A 256 -15.73 -4.04 17.13
C PRO A 256 -15.97 -3.06 15.98
N TYR A 257 -17.23 -2.93 15.59
CA TYR A 257 -17.66 -2.11 14.48
C TYR A 257 -18.84 -1.22 14.87
N SER A 258 -18.83 0.03 14.42
CA SER A 258 -20.01 0.90 14.40
C SER A 258 -19.97 1.81 13.18
N ASP A 259 -21.14 2.18 12.66
CA ASP A 259 -21.25 3.15 11.58
C ASP A 259 -20.61 4.49 11.98
N ALA A 260 -20.75 4.91 13.24
CA ALA A 260 -20.14 6.14 13.74
C ALA A 260 -18.60 6.12 13.63
N ASP A 261 -17.95 5.07 14.15
CA ASP A 261 -16.49 4.88 14.04
C ASP A 261 -16.04 4.83 12.57
N ARG A 262 -16.79 4.12 11.73
CA ARG A 262 -16.52 4.02 10.29
C ARG A 262 -16.51 5.40 9.64
N LEU A 263 -17.58 6.18 9.83
CA LEU A 263 -17.76 7.49 9.22
C LEU A 263 -16.70 8.50 9.68
N GLU A 264 -16.37 8.50 10.97
CA GLU A 264 -15.30 9.34 11.53
C GLU A 264 -13.95 9.00 10.88
N ARG A 265 -13.59 7.71 10.85
CA ARG A 265 -12.30 7.25 10.30
C ARG A 265 -12.18 7.45 8.80
N SER A 266 -13.23 7.21 8.03
CA SER A 266 -13.22 7.43 6.58
C SER A 266 -13.46 8.88 6.18
N ARG A 267 -13.79 9.76 7.13
CA ARG A 267 -14.20 11.15 6.87
C ARG A 267 -15.34 11.24 5.84
N THR A 268 -16.26 10.29 5.90
CA THR A 268 -17.44 10.23 5.01
C THR A 268 -18.71 10.57 5.78
N ARG A 269 -19.81 10.83 5.05
CA ARG A 269 -21.10 11.21 5.64
C ARG A 269 -22.13 10.07 5.66
N SER A 270 -21.87 8.97 4.97
CA SER A 270 -22.79 7.85 4.86
C SER A 270 -22.05 6.53 4.61
N VAL A 271 -22.66 5.44 5.04
CA VAL A 271 -22.19 4.07 4.79
C VAL A 271 -23.02 3.47 3.65
N GLY A 272 -22.40 3.28 2.49
CA GLY A 272 -23.03 2.71 1.29
C GLY A 272 -22.57 1.30 0.96
N GLY A 273 -22.88 0.84 -0.26
CA GLY A 273 -22.50 -0.46 -0.80
C GLY A 273 -23.66 -1.46 -0.90
N GLU A 274 -23.37 -2.65 -1.40
CA GLU A 274 -24.38 -3.66 -1.75
C GLU A 274 -25.20 -4.13 -0.53
N ALA A 275 -26.54 -4.12 -0.69
CA ALA A 275 -27.45 -4.67 0.30
C ALA A 275 -27.31 -6.20 0.43
N GLY A 276 -27.51 -6.74 1.64
CA GLY A 276 -27.41 -8.18 1.92
C GLY A 276 -26.05 -8.64 2.45
N TYR A 277 -25.04 -7.77 2.42
CA TYR A 277 -23.73 -8.00 3.03
C TYR A 277 -23.55 -7.16 4.31
N MET A 278 -22.83 -7.71 5.29
CA MET A 278 -22.31 -6.89 6.40
C MET A 278 -21.37 -5.82 5.83
N VAL A 279 -21.25 -4.65 6.47
CA VAL A 279 -20.46 -3.54 5.91
C VAL A 279 -19.02 -3.95 5.59
N LEU A 280 -18.42 -4.81 6.42
CA LEU A 280 -17.05 -5.32 6.22
C LEU A 280 -16.95 -6.36 5.10
N GLU A 281 -18.07 -6.95 4.69
CA GLU A 281 -18.18 -7.95 3.63
C GLU A 281 -18.59 -7.37 2.28
N ARG A 282 -19.13 -6.14 2.25
CA ARG A 282 -19.66 -5.53 1.02
C ARG A 282 -18.62 -5.50 -0.10
N PRO A 283 -18.94 -5.95 -1.33
CA PRO A 283 -18.10 -5.75 -2.51
C PRO A 283 -17.70 -4.27 -2.71
N PRO A 284 -16.57 -4.01 -3.42
CA PRO A 284 -16.07 -2.65 -3.64
C PRO A 284 -17.06 -1.76 -4.41
#